data_AF-A0A1Y2JQ85-F1
#
_entry.id   AF-A0A1Y2JQ85-F1
#
_cell.length_a   1.000
_cell.length_b   1.000
_cell.length_c   1.000
_cell.angle_alpha   90.00
_cell.angle_beta   90.00
_cell.angle_gamma   90.00
#
_symmetry.space_group_name_H-M   'P 1'
#
loop_
_entity.id
_entity.type
_entity.pdbx_description
1 polymer ?
#
loop_
_entity_poly.entity_id
_entity_poly.type
_entity_poly.pdbx_seq_one_letter_code
_entity_poly.pdbx_strand_id
1 'polypeptide(L)' 'MTDALKKIVLDFDAALLDGVRSGANEDALRTLRDHAFDRLRAVKESPAPPCLEAVFDVAGEIGLKLNMALKVIKS' A
#
# COMPACT_ATOMS: atom_id res chain seq x y z
N MET A 1 -14.01 3.10 6.43
CA MET A 1 -13.15 2.23 5.60
C MET A 1 -13.80 0.86 5.43
N THR A 2 -13.99 0.39 4.19
CA THR A 2 -14.55 -0.95 3.89
C THR A 2 -13.54 -2.05 4.22
N ASP A 3 -14.00 -3.29 4.40
CA ASP A 3 -13.11 -4.40 4.77
C ASP A 3 -12.09 -4.73 3.66
N ALA A 4 -12.46 -4.53 2.39
CA ALA A 4 -11.54 -4.67 1.27
C ALA A 4 -10.37 -3.66 1.35
N LEU A 5 -10.68 -2.40 1.67
CA LEU A 5 -9.68 -1.35 1.84
C LEU A 5 -8.76 -1.61 3.04
N LYS A 6 -9.33 -2.03 4.18
CA LYS A 6 -8.54 -2.45 5.36
C LYS A 6 -7.57 -3.58 5.02
N LYS A 7 -8.05 -4.59 4.28
CA LYS A 7 -7.22 -5.74 3.89
C LYS A 7 -6.04 -5.32 3.00
N ILE A 8 -6.24 -4.39 2.07
CA ILE A 8 -5.15 -3.88 1.22
C ILE A 8 -4.07 -3.23 2.07
N VAL A 9 -4.44 -2.38 3.04
CA VAL A 9 -3.47 -1.74 3.96
C VAL A 9 -2.70 -2.78 4.75
N LEU A 10 -3.40 -3.73 5.39
CA LEU A 10 -2.75 -4.75 6.22
C LEU A 10 -1.80 -5.65 5.42
N ASP A 11 -2.21 -6.08 4.23
CA ASP A 11 -1.37 -6.91 3.36
C ASP A 11 -0.13 -6.12 2.89
N PHE A 12 -0.31 -4.83 2.55
CA PHE A 12 0.81 -3.95 2.19
C PHE A 12 1.76 -3.74 3.37
N ASP A 13 1.25 -3.49 4.57
CA ASP A 13 2.06 -3.29 5.77
C ASP A 13 2.91 -4.52 6.08
N ALA A 14 2.31 -5.71 6.01
CA ALA A 14 3.02 -6.96 6.23
C ALA A 14 4.14 -7.15 5.20
N ALA A 15 3.86 -6.94 3.92
CA ALA A 15 4.85 -7.07 2.85
C ALA A 15 5.96 -6.00 2.94
N LEU A 16 5.61 -4.76 3.29
CA LEU A 16 6.55 -3.67 3.43
C LEU A 16 7.53 -3.93 4.59
N LEU A 17 7.01 -4.34 5.75
CA LEU A 17 7.84 -4.66 6.91
C LEU A 17 8.74 -5.87 6.66
N ASP A 18 8.23 -6.89 5.98
CA ASP A 18 9.01 -8.05 5.60
C ASP A 18 10.11 -7.70 4.57
N GLY A 19 9.79 -6.87 3.58
CA GLY A 19 10.75 -6.35 2.61
C GLY A 19 11.87 -5.56 3.27
N VAL A 20 11.53 -4.64 4.18
CA VAL A 20 12.53 -3.88 4.95
C VAL A 20 13.40 -4.82 5.80
N ARG A 21 12.80 -5.79 6.51
CA ARG A 21 13.55 -6.78 7.31
C ARG A 21 14.50 -7.61 6.46
N SER A 22 14.09 -7.95 5.25
CA SER A 22 14.86 -8.80 4.32
C SER A 22 15.90 -8.02 3.51
N GLY A 23 16.03 -6.70 3.71
CA GLY A 23 16.99 -5.87 2.99
C GLY A 23 16.59 -5.58 1.54
N ALA A 24 15.28 -5.54 1.26
CA ALA A 24 14.78 -5.15 -0.06
C ALA A 24 15.24 -3.73 -0.44
N ASN A 25 15.60 -3.56 -1.72
CA ASN A 25 15.98 -2.26 -2.26
C ASN A 25 14.75 -1.39 -2.55
N GLU A 26 15.00 -0.12 -2.90
CA GLU A 26 13.95 0.85 -3.20
C GLU A 26 12.98 0.37 -4.28
N ASP A 27 13.49 -0.23 -5.36
CA ASP A 27 12.66 -0.71 -6.48
C ASP A 27 11.69 -1.80 -6.04
N ALA A 28 12.18 -2.77 -5.26
CA ALA A 28 11.34 -3.84 -4.71
C ALA A 28 10.24 -3.27 -3.79
N LEU A 29 10.56 -2.30 -2.93
CA LEU A 29 9.54 -1.66 -2.08
C LEU A 29 8.52 -0.84 -2.89
N ARG A 30 8.94 -0.22 -3.99
CA ARG A 30 8.02 0.48 -4.92
C ARG A 30 7.09 -0.50 -5.64
N THR A 31 7.57 -1.69 -6.01
CA THR A 31 6.72 -2.75 -6.58
C THR A 31 5.61 -3.18 -5.62
N LEU A 32 5.88 -3.25 -4.31
CA LEU A 32 4.84 -3.57 -3.31
C LEU A 32 3.73 -2.53 -3.28
N ARG A 33 4.07 -1.24 -3.38
CA ARG A 33 3.10 -0.14 -3.49
C ARG A 33 2.27 -0.29 -4.77
N ASP A 34 2.93 -0.54 -5.90
CA ASP A 34 2.25 -0.62 -7.19
C ASP A 34 1.22 -1.76 -7.20
N HIS A 35 1.57 -2.92 -6.63
CA HIS A 35 0.64 -4.02 -6.42
C HIS A 35 -0.54 -3.63 -5.50
N ALA A 36 -0.30 -2.87 -4.43
CA ALA A 36 -1.37 -2.38 -3.57
C ALA A 36 -2.30 -1.39 -4.32
N PHE A 37 -1.74 -0.55 -5.19
CA PHE A 37 -2.50 0.40 -6.01
C PHE A 37 -3.35 -0.29 -7.08
N ASP A 38 -2.85 -1.36 -7.69
CA ASP A 38 -3.65 -2.17 -8.61
C ASP A 38 -4.86 -2.80 -7.90
N ARG A 39 -4.69 -3.25 -6.65
CA ARG A 39 -5.80 -3.75 -5.83
C ARG A 39 -6.78 -2.64 -5.45
N LEU A 40 -6.31 -1.42 -5.17
CA LEU A 40 -7.20 -0.27 -4.96
C LEU A 40 -8.02 0.06 -6.20
N ARG A 41 -7.41 0.02 -7.38
CA ARG A 41 -8.11 0.22 -8.66
C ARG A 41 -9.21 -0.82 -8.84
N ALA A 42 -8.92 -2.10 -8.60
CA ALA A 42 -9.90 -3.17 -8.68
C ALA A 42 -11.07 -2.99 -7.69
N VAL A 43 -10.80 -2.52 -6.46
CA VAL A 43 -11.86 -2.20 -5.50
C VAL A 43 -12.74 -1.04 -5.99
N LYS A 44 -12.15 -0.02 -6.62
CA LYS A 44 -12.89 1.11 -7.18
C LYS A 44 -13.75 0.73 -8.39
N GLU A 45 -13.36 -0.31 -9.13
CA GLU A 45 -14.10 -0.85 -10.28
C GLU A 45 -15.17 -1.89 -9.88
N SER A 46 -15.26 -2.23 -8.58
CA SER A 46 -16.24 -3.22 -8.10
C SER A 46 -17.70 -2.73 -8.21
N PRO A 47 -18.69 -3.64 -8.25
CA PRO A 47 -20.12 -3.28 -8.36
C PRO A 47 -20.65 -2.38 -7.24
N ALA A 48 -19.99 -2.37 -6.08
CA ALA A 48 -20.31 -1.52 -4.93
C ALA A 48 -19.05 -0.78 -4.49
N PRO A 49 -18.60 0.22 -5.29
CA PRO A 49 -17.31 0.85 -5.06
C PRO A 49 -17.36 1.73 -3.81
N PRO A 50 -16.30 1.75 -2.99
CA PRO A 50 -16.21 2.73 -1.91
C PRO A 50 -16.18 4.16 -2.45
N CYS A 51 -16.48 5.12 -1.57
CA CYS A 51 -16.32 6.53 -1.89
C CYS A 51 -14.86 6.84 -2.28
N LEU A 52 -14.67 7.80 -3.17
CA LEU A 52 -13.35 8.14 -3.70
C LEU A 52 -12.40 8.63 -2.60
N GLU A 53 -12.93 9.39 -1.63
CA GLU A 53 -12.20 9.86 -0.46
C GLU A 53 -11.55 8.70 0.30
N ALA A 54 -12.31 7.63 0.61
CA ALA A 54 -11.75 6.48 1.31
C ALA A 54 -10.67 5.73 0.50
N VAL A 55 -10.73 5.75 -0.83
CA VAL A 55 -9.67 5.19 -1.69
C VAL A 55 -8.42 6.07 -1.62
N PHE A 56 -8.59 7.39 -1.64
CA PHE A 56 -7.48 8.35 -1.54
C PHE A 56 -6.82 8.34 -0.16
N ASP A 57 -7.58 8.20 0.91
CA ASP A 57 -7.04 8.04 2.27
C ASP A 57 -6.09 6.84 2.34
N VAL A 58 -6.52 5.69 1.80
CA VAL A 58 -5.70 4.48 1.78
C VAL A 58 -4.48 4.63 0.86
N ALA A 59 -4.63 5.23 -0.31
CA ALA A 59 -3.50 5.50 -1.20
C ALA A 59 -2.46 6.43 -0.53
N GLY A 60 -2.94 7.45 0.20
CA GLY A 60 -2.11 8.35 0.99
C GLY A 60 -1.37 7.63 2.12
N GLU A 61 -2.06 6.76 2.86
CA GLU A 61 -1.47 5.93 3.92
C GLU A 61 -0.36 5.01 3.38
N ILE A 62 -0.62 4.29 2.29
CA ILE A 62 0.38 3.43 1.62
C ILE A 62 1.60 4.26 1.19
N GLY A 63 1.37 5.42 0.58
CA GLY A 63 2.45 6.32 0.13
C GLY A 63 3.29 6.84 1.29
N LEU A 64 2.66 7.23 2.40
CA LEU A 64 3.35 7.69 3.61
C LEU A 64 4.23 6.59 4.20
N LYS A 65 3.69 5.37 4.36
CA LYS A 65 4.43 4.24 4.91
C LYS A 65 5.61 3.84 4.03
N LEU A 66 5.43 3.80 2.71
CA LEU A 66 6.55 3.58 1.78
C LEU A 66 7.63 4.65 1.97
N ASN A 67 7.26 5.93 2.01
CA ASN A 67 8.22 7.02 2.20
C ASN A 67 9.02 6.87 3.50
N MET A 68 8.38 6.42 4.58
CA MET A 68 9.07 6.12 5.84
C MET A 68 10.04 4.94 5.69
N ALA A 69 9.60 3.84 5.08
CA ALA A 69 10.46 2.67 4.83
C ALA A 69 11.68 3.03 3.95
N LEU A 70 11.48 3.82 2.90
CA LEU A 70 12.55 4.30 2.02
C LEU A 70 13.59 5.16 2.75
N LYS A 71 13.16 5.97 3.74
CA LYS A 71 14.09 6.71 4.58
C LYS A 71 14.92 5.79 5.47
N VAL A 72 14.30 4.73 6.02
CA VAL A 72 14.97 3.76 6.89
C VAL A 72 16.05 2.99 6.12
N ILE A 73 15.77 2.50 4.91
CA ILE A 73 16.76 1.70 4.16
C ILE A 73 17.88 2.53 3.52
N LYS A 74 17.74 3.85 3.47
CA LYS A 74 18.74 4.79 2.94
C LYS A 74 19.64 5.39 4.03
N SER A 75 19.27 5.20 5.30
CA SER A 75 20.02 5.66 6.47
C SER A 75 21.03 4.61 6.91
#